data_AF-A0A9P9D981-F1
#
_entry.id   AF-A0A9P9D981-F1
#
_cell.length_a   1.000
_cell.length_b   1.000
_cell.length_c   1.000
_cell.angle_alpha   90.00
_cell.angle_beta   90.00
_cell.angle_gamma   90.00
#
_symmetry.space_group_name_H-M   'P 1'
#
loop_
_entity.id
_entity.type
_entity.pdbx_description
1 polymer ?
#
loop_
_entity_poly.entity_id
_entity_poly.type
_entity_poly.pdbx_seq_one_letter_code
_entity_poly.pdbx_strand_id
1 'polypeptide(L)'
;MPRPVINISHLRQEITILYEDELTIQSIIESLSSDYGIGIGRSTLYRNLKEWGLSRQVKTTTSPALRDRIKQMFFQDCLKDKLILRRLQDEGYTISIAGLRKIRKEHGMFRR
;
A
#
# COMPACT_ATOMS: atom_id res chain seq x y z
N MET A 1 -32.53 7.57 -2.20
CA MET A 1 -32.34 8.06 -0.82
C MET A 1 -30.84 8.17 -0.53
N PRO A 2 -30.37 9.26 0.10
CA PRO A 2 -28.97 9.35 0.53
C PRO A 2 -28.67 8.31 1.62
N ARG A 3 -27.50 7.66 1.54
CA ARG A 3 -27.07 6.64 2.51
C ARG A 3 -26.69 7.33 3.82
N PRO A 4 -27.17 6.86 5.00
CA PRO A 4 -26.84 7.49 6.27
C PRO A 4 -25.33 7.53 6.50
N VAL A 5 -24.85 8.67 6.99
CA VAL A 5 -23.43 8.91 7.27
C VAL A 5 -23.09 8.19 8.58
N ILE A 6 -22.33 7.10 8.48
CA ILE A 6 -21.83 6.39 9.67
C ILE A 6 -20.67 7.19 10.25
N ASN A 7 -20.84 7.72 11.45
CA ASN A 7 -19.80 8.50 12.13
C ASN A 7 -18.96 7.57 13.02
N ILE A 8 -17.80 7.15 12.52
CA ILE A 8 -16.84 6.29 13.24
C ILE A 8 -15.79 7.07 14.03
N SER A 9 -15.94 8.40 14.17
CA SER A 9 -14.95 9.25 14.83
C SER A 9 -14.71 8.87 16.30
N HIS A 10 -15.72 8.28 16.96
CA HIS A 10 -15.62 7.81 18.35
C HIS A 10 -14.70 6.59 18.50
N LEU A 11 -14.54 5.76 17.45
CA LEU A 11 -13.63 4.61 17.42
C LEU A 11 -12.27 4.94 16.81
N ARG A 12 -11.95 6.24 16.63
CA ARG A 12 -10.69 6.65 16.01
C ARG A 12 -9.47 6.02 16.68
N GLN A 13 -9.42 5.99 18.02
CA GLN A 13 -8.28 5.43 18.73
C GLN A 13 -8.16 3.91 18.49
N GLU A 14 -9.26 3.18 18.63
CA GLU A 14 -9.29 1.73 18.39
C GLU A 14 -8.86 1.39 16.97
N ILE A 15 -9.41 2.10 15.98
CA ILE A 15 -9.05 1.91 14.57
C ILE A 15 -7.58 2.26 14.33
N THR A 16 -7.03 3.24 15.04
CA THR A 16 -5.60 3.58 14.93
C THR A 16 -4.74 2.45 15.47
N ILE A 17 -5.08 1.88 16.63
CA ILE A 17 -4.37 0.75 17.23
C ILE A 17 -4.41 -0.48 16.30
N LEU A 18 -5.61 -0.86 15.84
CA LEU A 18 -5.77 -1.97 14.88
C LEU A 18 -5.02 -1.70 13.57
N TYR A 19 -4.91 -0.44 13.16
CA TYR A 19 -4.16 -0.03 11.98
C TYR A 19 -2.65 0.05 12.21
N GLU A 20 -2.18 0.19 13.45
CA GLU A 20 -0.76 0.10 13.79
C GLU A 20 -0.31 -1.36 13.97
N ASP A 21 -1.20 -2.25 14.42
CA ASP A 21 -1.01 -3.70 14.55
C ASP A 21 -0.92 -4.44 13.17
N GLU A 22 -0.64 -3.70 12.11
CA GLU A 22 -0.52 -4.17 10.72
C GLU A 22 -1.74 -4.89 10.12
N LEU A 23 -2.88 -4.97 10.83
CA LEU A 23 -4.10 -5.61 10.35
C LEU A 23 -4.57 -5.03 9.00
N THR A 24 -5.15 -5.90 8.18
CA THR A 24 -5.71 -5.49 6.90
C THR A 24 -6.97 -4.66 7.11
N ILE A 25 -7.26 -3.75 6.17
CA ILE A 25 -8.50 -2.97 6.15
C ILE A 25 -9.74 -3.85 6.25
N GLN A 26 -9.70 -5.05 5.65
CA GLN A 26 -10.80 -6.00 5.70
C GLN A 26 -11.00 -6.55 7.12
N SER A 27 -9.92 -6.97 7.77
CA SER A 27 -9.93 -7.43 9.17
C SER A 27 -10.43 -6.34 10.13
N ILE A 28 -10.00 -5.09 9.94
CA ILE A 28 -10.46 -3.96 10.77
C ILE A 28 -11.99 -3.78 10.63
N ILE A 29 -12.54 -3.91 9.43
CA ILE A 29 -13.99 -3.81 9.19
C ILE A 29 -14.73 -4.97 9.87
N GLU A 30 -14.18 -6.18 9.79
CA GLU A 30 -14.75 -7.37 10.43
C GLU A 30 -14.76 -7.23 11.96
N SER A 31 -13.66 -6.78 12.56
CA SER A 31 -13.60 -6.46 14.00
C SER A 31 -14.60 -5.38 14.38
N LEU A 32 -14.67 -4.28 13.64
CA LEU A 32 -15.65 -3.20 13.90
C LEU A 32 -17.11 -3.69 13.81
N SER A 33 -17.38 -4.61 12.88
CA SER A 33 -18.70 -5.21 12.73
C SER A 33 -19.00 -6.22 13.84
N SER A 34 -18.00 -6.97 14.32
CA SER A 34 -18.16 -8.00 15.35
C SER A 34 -18.25 -7.40 16.75
N ASP A 35 -17.33 -6.50 17.09
CA ASP A 35 -17.17 -5.96 18.44
C ASP A 35 -18.12 -4.81 18.74
N TYR A 36 -18.42 -3.97 17.73
CA TYR A 36 -19.23 -2.76 17.89
C TYR A 36 -20.54 -2.78 17.09
N GLY A 37 -20.79 -3.81 16.27
CA GLY A 37 -21.97 -3.89 15.42
C GLY A 37 -22.00 -2.86 14.28
N ILE A 38 -20.86 -2.25 13.95
CA ILE A 38 -20.78 -1.16 12.97
C ILE A 38 -20.33 -1.71 11.60
N GLY A 39 -21.30 -1.88 10.70
CA GLY A 39 -21.04 -2.27 9.32
C GLY A 39 -20.59 -1.10 8.44
N ILE A 40 -19.28 -0.87 8.33
CA ILE A 40 -18.71 0.15 7.42
C ILE A 40 -18.12 -0.46 6.14
N GLY A 41 -18.22 0.28 5.04
CA GLY A 41 -17.53 -0.08 3.81
C GLY A 41 -16.06 0.31 3.82
N ARG A 42 -15.24 -0.38 3.02
CA ARG A 42 -13.83 -0.06 2.78
C ARG A 42 -13.60 1.41 2.44
N SER A 43 -14.44 1.98 1.58
CA SER A 43 -14.34 3.40 1.18
C SER A 43 -14.54 4.36 2.36
N THR A 44 -15.43 4.03 3.30
CA THR A 44 -15.66 4.82 4.51
C THR A 44 -14.43 4.77 5.41
N LEU A 45 -13.87 3.58 5.62
CA LEU A 45 -12.66 3.41 6.43
C LEU A 45 -11.46 4.15 5.80
N TYR A 46 -11.23 4.02 4.50
CA TYR A 46 -10.17 4.75 3.79
C TYR A 46 -10.32 6.27 3.88
N ARG A 47 -11.54 6.79 3.75
CA ARG A 47 -11.79 8.23 3.86
C ARG A 47 -11.42 8.75 5.24
N ASN A 48 -11.89 8.06 6.29
CA ASN A 48 -11.61 8.41 7.67
C ASN A 48 -10.11 8.27 7.99
N LEU A 49 -9.46 7.18 7.59
CA LEU A 49 -8.02 7.00 7.75
C LEU A 49 -7.23 8.12 7.08
N LYS A 50 -7.63 8.55 5.88
CA LYS A 50 -7.02 9.70 5.19
C LYS A 50 -7.26 11.01 5.93
N GLU A 51 -8.48 11.26 6.39
CA GLU A 51 -8.82 12.43 7.22
C GLU A 51 -8.04 12.45 8.54
N TRP A 52 -7.73 11.28 9.12
CA TRP A 52 -6.93 11.14 10.33
C TRP A 52 -5.42 11.15 10.11
N GLY A 53 -4.96 11.27 8.85
CA GLY A 53 -3.53 11.25 8.49
C GLY A 53 -2.89 9.86 8.49
N LEU A 54 -3.68 8.80 8.71
CA LEU A 54 -3.26 7.41 8.77
C LEU A 54 -3.26 6.77 7.38
N SER A 55 -2.43 7.30 6.48
CA SER A 55 -2.23 6.70 5.17
C SER A 55 -0.99 5.84 5.18
N ARG A 56 -1.14 4.50 5.08
CA ARG A 56 -0.07 3.57 4.70
C ARG A 56 0.25 3.80 3.23
N GLN A 57 0.79 4.96 2.90
CA GLN A 57 1.63 5.04 1.70
C GLN A 57 2.83 4.16 2.01
N VAL A 58 2.88 2.99 1.39
CA VAL A 58 4.12 2.23 1.25
C VAL A 58 5.07 3.16 0.51
N LYS A 59 5.80 3.98 1.27
CA LYS A 59 6.88 4.80 0.73
C LYS A 59 7.85 3.78 0.17
N THR A 60 7.90 3.69 -1.15
CA THR A 60 8.96 2.95 -1.81
C THR A 60 10.23 3.65 -1.39
N THR A 61 10.96 3.07 -0.44
CA THR A 61 12.25 3.58 -0.02
C THR A 61 13.17 3.40 -1.21
N THR A 62 13.30 4.45 -2.02
CA THR A 62 14.20 4.46 -3.18
C THR A 62 15.63 4.49 -2.65
N SER A 63 16.14 3.32 -2.29
CA SER A 63 17.55 3.14 -1.95
C SER A 63 18.39 3.08 -3.23
N PRO A 64 19.60 3.66 -3.25
CA PRO A 64 20.55 3.49 -4.36
C PRO A 64 20.76 2.01 -4.73
N ALA A 65 20.82 1.12 -3.73
CA ALA A 65 20.95 -0.33 -3.93
C ALA A 65 19.76 -0.92 -4.72
N LEU A 66 18.53 -0.52 -4.38
CA LEU A 66 17.32 -0.95 -5.09
C LEU A 66 17.36 -0.52 -6.56
N ARG A 67 17.84 0.70 -6.83
CA ARG A 67 17.98 1.23 -8.20
C ARG A 67 18.99 0.43 -9.01
N ASP A 68 20.18 0.17 -8.47
CA ASP A 68 21.21 -0.58 -9.21
C ASP A 68 20.79 -2.03 -9.43
N ARG A 69 20.07 -2.63 -8.48
CA ARG A 69 19.47 -3.95 -8.65
C ARG A 69 18.45 -3.99 -9.79
N ILE A 70 17.56 -2.99 -9.87
CA ILE A 70 16.61 -2.83 -10.98
C ILE A 70 17.34 -2.68 -12.32
N LYS A 71 18.40 -1.85 -12.38
CA LYS A 71 19.19 -1.70 -13.62
C LYS A 71 19.80 -3.02 -14.07
N GLN A 72 20.39 -3.76 -13.13
CA GLN A 72 21.01 -5.05 -13.42
C GLN A 72 19.99 -6.01 -14.04
N MET A 73 18.85 -6.21 -13.38
CA MET A 73 17.79 -7.10 -13.87
C MET A 73 17.16 -6.63 -15.18
N PHE A 74 17.11 -5.31 -15.41
CA PHE A 74 16.49 -4.74 -16.60
C PHE A 74 17.40 -4.81 -17.83
N PHE A 75 18.70 -4.48 -17.70
CA PHE A 75 19.65 -4.43 -18.81
C PHE A 75 20.44 -5.72 -19.01
N GLN A 76 20.84 -6.41 -17.94
CA GLN A 76 21.61 -7.67 -18.05
C GLN A 76 20.68 -8.86 -18.27
N ASP A 77 19.67 -9.02 -17.41
CA ASP A 77 18.76 -10.17 -17.47
C ASP A 77 17.58 -9.97 -18.45
N CYS A 78 17.42 -8.77 -19.03
CA CYS A 78 16.31 -8.38 -19.93
C CYS A 78 14.89 -8.67 -19.38
N LEU A 79 14.72 -8.72 -18.05
CA LEU A 79 13.48 -9.16 -17.42
C LEU A 79 12.34 -8.16 -17.60
N LYS A 80 11.11 -8.69 -17.73
CA LYS A 80 9.88 -7.89 -17.74
C LYS A 80 9.60 -7.37 -16.33
N ASP A 81 8.92 -6.23 -16.23
CA ASP A 81 8.56 -5.58 -14.95
C ASP A 81 7.93 -6.49 -13.92
N LYS A 82 7.04 -7.40 -14.34
CA LYS A 82 6.40 -8.36 -13.43
C LYS A 82 7.41 -9.32 -12.79
N LEU A 83 8.42 -9.76 -13.54
CA LEU A 83 9.47 -10.64 -13.04
C LEU A 83 10.47 -9.88 -12.16
N ILE A 84 10.84 -8.66 -12.55
CA ILE A 84 11.68 -7.78 -11.73
C ILE A 84 10.99 -7.51 -10.38
N LEU A 85 9.71 -7.15 -10.40
CA LEU A 85 8.93 -6.93 -9.19
C LEU A 85 8.94 -8.15 -8.28
N ARG A 86 8.66 -9.34 -8.83
CA ARG A 86 8.65 -10.59 -8.05
C ARG A 86 10.01 -10.85 -7.41
N ARG A 87 11.10 -10.72 -8.17
CA ARG A 87 12.45 -10.91 -7.66
C ARG A 87 12.81 -9.92 -6.55
N LEU A 88 12.41 -8.66 -6.70
CA LEU A 88 12.63 -7.64 -5.68
C LEU A 88 11.84 -7.93 -4.41
N GLN A 89 10.60 -8.42 -4.54
CA GLN A 89 9.80 -8.85 -3.39
C GLN A 89 10.40 -10.07 -2.70
N ASP A 90 10.89 -11.04 -3.48
CA ASP A 90 11.60 -12.23 -2.96
C ASP A 90 12.91 -11.83 -2.24
N GLU A 91 13.59 -10.77 -2.70
CA GLU A 91 14.76 -10.17 -2.04
C GLU A 91 14.40 -9.31 -0.80
N GLY A 92 13.12 -9.18 -0.46
CA GLY A 92 12.64 -8.45 0.71
C GLY A 92 12.34 -6.96 0.49
N TYR A 93 12.35 -6.49 -0.76
CA TYR A 93 12.00 -5.10 -1.07
C TYR A 93 10.49 -4.89 -1.16
N THR A 94 9.97 -3.98 -0.34
CA THR A 94 8.56 -3.55 -0.38
C THR A 94 8.35 -2.50 -1.49
N ILE A 95 8.28 -2.95 -2.74
CA ILE A 95 8.04 -2.11 -3.92
C ILE A 95 6.73 -2.50 -4.62
N SER A 96 6.01 -1.50 -5.14
CA SER A 96 4.84 -1.69 -5.99
C SER A 96 5.22 -1.64 -7.47
N ILE A 97 4.41 -2.22 -8.35
CA ILE A 97 4.67 -2.16 -9.80
C ILE A 97 4.68 -0.72 -10.34
N ALA A 98 3.86 0.16 -9.75
CA ALA A 98 3.84 1.58 -10.07
C ALA A 98 5.13 2.27 -9.61
N GLY A 99 5.63 1.95 -8.41
CA GLY A 99 6.92 2.39 -7.90
C GLY A 99 8.07 1.95 -8.80
N LEU A 100 8.10 0.68 -9.20
CA LEU A 100 9.10 0.15 -10.13
C LEU A 100 9.10 0.91 -11.46
N ARG A 101 7.92 1.12 -12.06
CA ARG A 101 7.79 1.88 -13.32
C ARG A 101 8.23 3.33 -13.17
N LYS A 102 7.92 3.96 -12.04
CA LYS A 102 8.36 5.32 -11.73
C LYS A 102 9.89 5.40 -11.67
N ILE A 103 10.52 4.53 -10.88
CA ILE A 103 11.99 4.43 -10.77
C ILE A 103 12.63 4.18 -12.13
N ARG A 104 12.05 3.28 -12.95
CA ARG A 104 12.53 3.03 -14.31
C ARG A 104 12.48 4.29 -15.18
N LYS A 105 11.36 5.01 -15.18
CA LYS A 105 11.18 6.23 -15.98
C LYS A 105 12.12 7.35 -15.51
N GLU A 106 12.21 7.60 -14.22
CA GLU A 106 13.07 8.63 -13.62
C GLU A 106 14.57 8.40 -13.93
N HIS A 107 14.96 7.16 -14.19
CA HIS A 107 16.34 6.78 -14.47
C HIS A 107 16.60 6.34 -15.91
N GLY A 108 15.71 6.66 -16.84
CA GLY A 108 15.95 6.45 -18.27
C GLY A 108 15.93 4.99 -18.72
N MET A 109 15.36 4.09 -17.93
CA MET A 109 15.32 2.65 -18.22
C MET A 109 14.16 2.31 -19.18
N PHE A 110 14.28 2.74 -20.42
CA PHE A 110 13.30 2.50 -21.49
C PHE A 110 13.69 1.27 -22.32
N ARG A 111 12.69 0.55 -22.84
CA ARG A 111 12.91 -0.37 -23.96
C ARG A 111 12.67 0.43 -25.24
N ARG A 112 13.61 0.36 -26.17
CA ARG A 112 13.40 0.84 -27.54
C ARG A 112 12.50 -0.13 -28.29
#